data_AF-A0A2N1PB11-F1
#
_entry.id   AF-A0A2N1PB11-F1
#
_cell.length_a   1.000
_cell.length_b   1.000
_cell.length_c   1.000
_cell.angle_alpha   90.00
_cell.angle_beta   90.00
_cell.angle_gamma   90.00
#
_symmetry.space_group_name_H-M   'P 1'
#
loop_
_entity.id
_entity.type
_entity.pdbx_description
1 polymer ?
#
loop_
_entity_poly.entity_id
_entity_poly.type
_entity_poly.pdbx_seq_one_letter_code
_entity_poly.pdbx_strand_id
1 'polypeptide(L)'
;MKISVQRYRATGGFRKSLKKRLVSSRTLIPAMIVGSIILLACLHVWQRVYVMGLVKEVSVLEKENNNLKDLVKKSNMEITELSRLSRIEEIATEQLGLTRTGSENLYTLSISRDDYKAEGLDDVVTSLKKIAENLPVLNETKAATNGIFESDEE
;
A
#
# COMPACT_ATOMS: atom_id res chain seq x y z
N MET A 1 45.97 -40.78 12.79
CA MET A 1 44.58 -40.29 12.74
C MET A 1 43.83 -40.54 14.08
N LYS A 2 44.33 -40.02 15.22
CA LYS A 2 43.69 -40.20 16.56
C LYS A 2 43.63 -38.93 17.41
N ILE A 3 44.26 -37.84 16.97
CA ILE A 3 44.46 -36.62 17.77
C ILE A 3 43.29 -35.63 17.59
N SER A 4 42.59 -35.69 16.46
CA SER A 4 41.47 -34.78 16.15
C SER A 4 40.18 -35.10 16.91
N VAL A 5 39.94 -36.38 17.28
CA VAL A 5 38.68 -36.80 17.91
C VAL A 5 38.65 -36.47 19.42
N GLN A 6 39.80 -36.39 20.10
CA GLN A 6 39.84 -36.07 21.54
C GLN A 6 39.64 -34.59 21.84
N ARG A 7 40.03 -33.66 20.95
CA ARG A 7 39.82 -32.21 21.15
C ARG A 7 38.35 -31.80 21.10
N TYR A 8 37.51 -32.53 20.35
CA TYR A 8 36.07 -32.27 20.30
C TYR A 8 35.34 -32.66 21.60
N ARG A 9 35.81 -33.71 22.29
CA ARG A 9 35.18 -34.18 23.53
C ARG A 9 35.53 -33.32 24.76
N ALA A 10 36.71 -32.70 24.77
CA ALA A 10 37.14 -31.78 25.84
C ALA A 10 36.37 -30.44 25.82
N THR A 11 36.03 -29.92 24.63
CA THR A 11 35.40 -28.60 24.49
C THR A 11 33.90 -28.60 24.84
N GLY A 12 33.24 -29.75 24.76
CA GLY A 12 31.84 -29.92 25.18
C GLY A 12 31.63 -29.90 26.71
N GLY A 13 32.65 -30.27 27.48
CA GLY A 13 32.60 -30.29 28.96
C GLY A 13 32.62 -28.90 29.59
N PHE A 14 33.37 -27.96 28.99
CA PHE A 14 33.46 -26.58 29.49
C PHE A 14 32.11 -25.84 29.44
N ARG A 15 31.35 -25.98 28.35
CA ARG A 15 30.02 -25.34 28.23
C ARG A 15 29.01 -25.91 29.23
N LYS A 16 29.04 -27.22 29.50
CA LYS A 16 28.13 -27.85 30.48
C LYS A 16 28.51 -27.49 31.92
N SER A 17 29.80 -27.34 32.22
CA SER A 17 30.29 -26.91 33.55
C SER A 17 29.92 -25.44 33.83
N LEU A 18 30.11 -24.54 32.87
CA LEU A 18 29.73 -23.13 33.01
C LEU A 18 28.21 -22.95 33.18
N LYS A 19 27.39 -23.67 32.39
CA LYS A 19 25.92 -23.65 32.54
C LYS A 19 25.47 -24.16 33.92
N LYS A 20 26.04 -25.26 34.41
CA LYS A 20 25.73 -25.78 35.76
C LYS A 20 26.17 -24.81 36.86
N ARG A 21 27.32 -24.15 36.71
CA ARG A 21 27.84 -23.17 37.68
C ARG A 21 27.00 -21.88 37.69
N LEU A 22 26.47 -21.46 36.54
CA LEU A 22 25.54 -20.34 36.44
C LEU A 22 24.22 -20.67 37.16
N VAL A 23 23.62 -21.83 36.85
CA VAL A 23 22.36 -22.29 37.44
C VAL A 23 22.47 -22.59 38.94
N SER A 24 23.66 -22.97 39.42
CA SER A 24 23.92 -23.24 40.84
C SER A 24 24.12 -21.98 41.69
N SER A 25 24.19 -20.78 41.09
CA SER A 25 24.35 -19.54 41.83
C SER A 25 23.00 -19.02 42.33
N ARG A 26 22.84 -18.87 43.65
CA ARG A 26 21.63 -18.33 44.29
C ARG A 26 21.29 -16.90 43.85
N THR A 27 22.23 -16.24 43.16
CA THR A 27 22.13 -14.89 42.60
C THR A 27 21.57 -14.85 41.18
N LEU A 28 21.37 -15.98 40.48
CA LEU A 28 20.84 -15.98 39.12
C LEU A 28 19.40 -15.45 39.07
N ILE A 29 18.54 -15.91 39.98
CA ILE A 29 17.13 -15.49 40.05
C ILE A 29 17.02 -13.97 40.27
N PRO A 30 17.66 -13.35 41.28
CA PRO A 30 17.60 -11.90 41.43
C PRO A 30 18.27 -11.15 40.27
N ALA A 31 19.35 -11.67 39.69
CA ALA A 31 19.98 -11.03 38.52
C ALA A 31 19.07 -11.05 37.28
N MET A 32 18.31 -12.13 37.05
CA MET A 32 17.31 -12.22 35.98
C MET A 32 16.15 -11.24 36.18
N ILE A 33 15.70 -11.07 37.43
CA ILE A 33 14.64 -10.10 37.76
C ILE A 33 15.13 -8.67 37.52
N VAL A 34 16.34 -8.33 37.96
CA VAL A 34 16.92 -7.00 37.70
C VAL A 34 17.12 -6.79 36.20
N GLY A 35 17.60 -7.82 35.48
CA GLY A 35 17.74 -7.78 34.02
C GLY A 35 16.41 -7.58 33.29
N SER A 36 15.33 -8.24 33.73
CA SER A 36 14.02 -8.09 33.11
C SER A 36 13.43 -6.69 33.31
N ILE A 37 13.63 -6.09 34.49
CA ILE A 37 13.20 -4.71 34.77
C ILE A 37 13.92 -3.71 33.84
N ILE A 38 15.23 -3.89 33.65
CA ILE A 38 16.01 -3.03 32.75
C ILE A 38 15.56 -3.18 31.29
N LEU A 39 15.30 -4.42 30.84
CA LEU A 39 14.78 -4.67 29.49
C LEU A 39 13.39 -4.05 29.29
N LEU A 40 12.49 -4.18 30.27
CA LEU A 40 11.16 -3.55 30.24
C LEU A 40 11.26 -2.03 30.16
N ALA A 41 12.14 -1.40 30.94
CA ALA A 41 12.38 0.04 30.87
C ALA A 41 12.91 0.46 29.49
N CYS A 42 13.84 -0.31 28.93
CA CYS A 42 14.38 -0.05 27.59
C CYS A 42 13.31 -0.17 26.50
N LEU A 43 12.48 -1.22 26.55
CA LEU A 43 11.38 -1.42 25.60
C LEU A 43 10.31 -0.33 25.73
N HIS A 44 10.00 0.12 26.95
CA HIS A 44 9.05 1.19 27.18
C HIS A 44 9.54 2.52 26.58
N VAL A 45 10.82 2.85 26.75
CA VAL A 45 11.43 4.03 26.11
C VAL A 45 11.41 3.90 24.58
N TRP A 46 11.74 2.71 24.06
CA TRP A 46 11.69 2.43 22.61
C TRP A 46 10.28 2.61 22.04
N GLN A 47 9.28 2.01 22.68
CA GLN A 47 7.87 2.14 22.30
C GLN A 47 7.44 3.60 22.31
N ARG A 48 7.82 4.37 23.34
CA ARG A 48 7.47 5.80 23.41
C ARG A 48 8.08 6.60 22.26
N VAL A 49 9.34 6.35 21.91
CA VAL A 49 10.01 7.03 20.79
C VAL A 49 9.38 6.63 19.46
N TYR A 50 9.11 5.35 19.25
CA TYR A 50 8.50 4.86 18.01
C TYR A 50 7.06 5.37 17.83
N VAL A 51 6.25 5.36 18.88
CA VAL A 51 4.89 5.91 18.86
C VAL A 51 4.91 7.41 18.60
N MET A 52 5.83 8.16 19.22
CA MET A 52 5.97 9.60 18.96
C MET A 52 6.39 9.87 17.50
N GLY A 53 7.27 9.03 16.95
CA GLY A 53 7.66 9.07 15.54
C GLY A 53 6.47 8.81 14.61
N LEU A 54 5.73 7.74 14.86
CA LEU A 54 4.53 7.37 14.08
C LEU A 54 3.45 8.47 14.14
N VAL A 55 3.18 9.04 15.31
CA VAL A 55 2.19 10.12 15.45
C VAL A 55 2.62 11.36 14.63
N LYS A 56 3.92 11.66 14.63
CA LYS A 56 4.45 12.77 13.81
C LYS A 56 4.30 12.48 12.32
N GLU A 57 4.64 11.27 11.88
CA GLU A 57 4.49 10.86 10.48
C GLU A 57 3.03 10.88 10.04
N VAL A 58 2.11 10.33 10.85
CA VAL A 58 0.67 10.38 10.59
C VAL A 58 0.16 11.81 10.53
N SER A 59 0.60 12.68 11.45
CA SER A 59 0.20 14.09 11.46
C SER A 59 0.69 14.84 10.22
N VAL A 60 1.91 14.56 9.75
CA VAL A 60 2.43 15.12 8.49
C VAL A 60 1.59 14.61 7.31
N LEU A 61 1.34 13.30 7.25
CA LEU A 61 0.60 12.68 6.16
C LEU A 61 -0.86 13.16 6.10
N GLU A 62 -1.50 13.35 7.24
CA GLU A 62 -2.86 13.91 7.34
C GLU A 62 -2.90 15.36 6.86
N LYS A 63 -1.89 16.16 7.23
CA LYS A 63 -1.77 17.55 6.75
C LYS A 63 -1.56 17.60 5.24
N GLU A 64 -0.73 16.72 4.69
CA GLU A 64 -0.53 16.61 3.25
C GLU A 64 -1.81 16.18 2.53
N ASN A 65 -2.53 15.20 3.06
CA ASN A 65 -3.81 14.75 2.49
C ASN A 65 -4.85 15.88 2.45
N ASN A 66 -4.99 16.62 3.55
CA ASN A 66 -5.90 17.77 3.62
C ASN A 66 -5.50 18.85 2.61
N ASN A 67 -4.22 19.16 2.47
CA ASN A 67 -3.74 20.13 1.48
C ASN A 67 -4.02 19.67 0.05
N LEU A 68 -3.81 18.39 -0.25
CA LEU A 68 -4.14 17.81 -1.56
C LEU A 68 -5.64 17.89 -1.85
N LYS A 69 -6.48 17.59 -0.86
CA LYS A 69 -7.94 17.69 -0.99
C LYS A 69 -8.40 19.12 -1.25
N ASP A 70 -7.80 20.09 -0.58
CA ASP A 70 -8.09 21.50 -0.81
C ASP A 70 -7.64 21.95 -2.21
N LEU A 71 -6.48 21.51 -2.68
CA LEU A 71 -6.00 21.77 -4.04
C LEU A 71 -6.92 21.18 -5.11
N VAL A 72 -7.37 19.93 -4.94
CA VAL A 72 -8.32 19.29 -5.86
C VAL A 72 -9.66 20.04 -5.85
N LYS A 73 -10.15 20.45 -4.68
CA LYS A 73 -11.38 21.22 -4.58
C LYS A 73 -11.23 22.57 -5.29
N LYS A 74 -10.10 23.25 -5.12
CA LYS A 74 -9.79 24.51 -5.79
C LYS A 74 -9.73 24.35 -7.30
N SER A 75 -9.01 23.35 -7.82
CA SER A 75 -8.93 23.12 -9.26
C SER A 75 -10.30 22.77 -9.83
N ASN A 76 -11.11 21.98 -9.12
CA ASN A 76 -12.47 21.67 -9.57
C ASN A 76 -13.37 22.90 -9.58
N MET A 77 -13.22 23.82 -8.62
CA MET A 77 -13.92 25.10 -8.64
C MET A 77 -13.50 25.95 -9.85
N GLU A 78 -12.20 26.05 -10.12
CA GLU A 78 -11.66 26.76 -11.29
C GLU A 78 -12.13 26.13 -12.60
N ILE A 79 -12.09 24.80 -12.72
CA ILE A 79 -12.62 24.07 -13.89
C ILE A 79 -14.10 24.35 -14.05
N THR A 80 -14.88 24.32 -12.96
CA THR A 80 -16.32 24.61 -13.00
C THR A 80 -16.55 26.05 -13.43
N GLU A 81 -15.77 27.00 -12.92
CA GLU A 81 -15.85 28.41 -13.29
C GLU A 81 -15.49 28.65 -14.76
N LEU A 82 -14.44 28.00 -15.26
CA LEU A 82 -14.02 28.08 -16.66
C LEU A 82 -14.97 27.35 -17.60
N SER A 83 -15.55 26.23 -17.15
CA SER A 83 -16.52 25.44 -17.92
C SER A 83 -17.94 25.98 -17.85
N ARG A 84 -18.18 27.08 -17.10
CA ARG A 84 -19.50 27.73 -17.08
C ARG A 84 -19.82 28.21 -18.48
N LEU A 85 -20.90 27.65 -19.03
CA LEU A 85 -21.44 27.98 -20.35
C LEU A 85 -21.62 29.49 -20.53
N SER A 86 -22.02 30.20 -19.46
CA SER A 86 -22.20 31.66 -19.46
C SER A 86 -20.91 32.42 -19.81
N ARG A 87 -19.76 31.98 -19.27
CA ARG A 87 -18.46 32.61 -19.54
C ARG A 87 -17.95 32.26 -20.94
N ILE A 88 -18.24 31.05 -21.40
CA ILE A 88 -17.94 30.64 -22.78
C ILE A 88 -18.77 31.46 -23.77
N GLU A 89 -20.05 31.69 -23.48
CA GLU A 89 -20.96 32.51 -24.29
C GLU A 89 -20.53 33.98 -24.29
N GLU A 90 -20.12 34.53 -23.14
CA GLU A 90 -19.54 35.87 -23.04
C GLU A 90 -18.27 36.03 -23.87
N ILE A 91 -17.30 35.11 -23.76
CA ILE A 91 -16.07 35.16 -24.57
C ILE A 91 -16.39 34.99 -26.07
N ALA A 92 -17.30 34.09 -26.43
CA ALA A 92 -17.68 33.85 -27.82
C ALA A 92 -18.40 35.07 -28.44
N THR A 93 -19.23 35.76 -27.66
CA THR A 93 -19.94 36.97 -28.11
C THR A 93 -19.00 38.17 -28.17
N GLU A 94 -18.18 38.41 -27.14
CA GLU A 94 -17.35 39.60 -27.01
C GLU A 94 -16.08 39.54 -27.87
N GLN A 95 -15.38 38.40 -27.89
CA GLN A 95 -14.10 38.27 -28.61
C GLN A 95 -14.26 37.73 -30.04
N LEU A 96 -15.21 36.82 -30.25
CA LEU A 96 -15.39 36.15 -31.54
C LEU A 96 -16.60 36.69 -32.33
N GLY A 97 -17.41 37.57 -31.73
CA GLY A 97 -18.62 38.11 -32.37
C GLY A 97 -19.67 37.05 -32.69
N LEU A 98 -19.59 35.87 -32.06
CA LEU A 98 -20.48 34.75 -32.33
C LEU A 98 -21.79 34.95 -31.58
N THR A 99 -22.91 34.92 -32.30
CA THR A 99 -24.25 34.96 -31.72
C THR A 99 -24.79 33.55 -31.56
N ARG A 100 -25.60 33.33 -30.52
CA ARG A 100 -26.29 32.05 -30.30
C ARG A 100 -27.23 31.74 -31.47
N THR A 101 -26.89 30.72 -32.25
CA THR A 101 -27.71 30.22 -33.34
C THR A 101 -29.01 29.61 -32.79
N GLY A 102 -30.15 30.01 -33.37
CA GLY A 102 -31.46 29.44 -33.03
C GLY A 102 -31.54 27.94 -33.35
N SER A 103 -32.37 27.21 -32.62
CA SER A 103 -32.51 25.76 -32.75
C SER A 103 -32.86 25.28 -34.17
N GLU A 104 -33.51 26.13 -34.94
CA GLU A 104 -33.90 25.94 -36.33
C GLU A 104 -32.71 25.89 -37.31
N ASN A 105 -31.56 26.43 -36.91
CA ASN A 105 -30.34 26.48 -37.72
C ASN A 105 -29.25 25.52 -37.20
N LEU A 106 -29.57 24.69 -36.20
CA LEU A 106 -28.68 23.64 -35.69
C LEU A 106 -28.81 22.38 -36.54
N TYR A 107 -27.81 22.12 -37.37
CA TYR A 107 -27.69 20.86 -38.08
C TYR A 107 -26.85 19.90 -37.26
N THR A 108 -27.46 18.82 -36.78
CA THR A 108 -26.72 17.69 -36.22
C THR A 108 -26.28 16.82 -37.37
N LEU A 109 -24.97 16.71 -37.60
CA LEU A 109 -24.41 15.72 -38.51
C LEU A 109 -24.65 14.33 -37.89
N SER A 110 -25.79 13.71 -38.19
CA SER A 110 -25.99 12.30 -37.95
C SER A 110 -25.11 11.55 -38.95
N ILE A 111 -23.90 11.18 -38.52
CA ILE A 111 -23.15 10.12 -39.19
C ILE A 111 -23.99 8.87 -38.98
N SER A 112 -24.83 8.54 -39.95
CA SER A 112 -25.32 7.17 -40.12
C SER A 112 -24.07 6.33 -40.32
N ARG A 113 -23.63 5.66 -39.25
CA ARG A 113 -22.73 4.52 -39.35
C ARG A 113 -23.53 3.42 -40.02
N ASP A 114 -23.74 3.56 -41.32
CA ASP A 114 -24.24 2.47 -42.16
C ASP A 114 -23.19 1.37 -42.09
N ASP A 115 -23.57 0.26 -41.46
CA ASP A 115 -23.07 -1.11 -41.64
C ASP A 115 -21.66 -1.29 -42.20
N TYR A 116 -20.65 -0.70 -41.54
CA TYR A 116 -19.33 -1.30 -41.57
C TYR A 116 -19.42 -2.59 -40.75
N LYS A 117 -19.75 -3.69 -41.42
CA LYS A 117 -19.48 -5.04 -40.92
C LYS A 117 -18.10 -5.02 -40.30
N ALA A 118 -18.07 -5.19 -38.99
CA ALA A 118 -16.88 -5.20 -38.16
C ALA A 118 -16.05 -6.48 -38.43
N GLU A 119 -15.59 -6.69 -39.67
CA GLU A 119 -14.71 -7.79 -40.10
C GLU A 119 -13.27 -7.65 -39.54
N GLY A 120 -13.14 -7.24 -38.29
CA GLY A 120 -11.85 -7.08 -37.63
C GLY A 120 -11.94 -6.69 -36.16
N LEU A 121 -13.07 -6.12 -35.71
CA LEU A 121 -13.26 -5.78 -34.30
C LEU A 121 -13.47 -7.04 -33.46
N ASP A 122 -14.12 -8.06 -34.03
CA ASP A 122 -14.26 -9.38 -33.39
C ASP A 122 -12.91 -10.08 -33.25
N ASP A 123 -12.01 -9.88 -34.22
CA ASP A 123 -10.63 -10.41 -34.20
C ASP A 123 -9.76 -9.66 -33.16
N VAL A 124 -10.00 -8.36 -32.98
CA VAL A 124 -9.36 -7.56 -31.92
C VAL A 124 -9.89 -7.95 -30.53
N VAL A 125 -11.20 -8.21 -30.39
CA VAL A 125 -11.80 -8.63 -29.11
C VAL A 125 -11.34 -10.04 -28.74
N THR A 126 -11.26 -10.95 -29.70
CA THR A 126 -10.76 -12.31 -29.46
C THR A 126 -9.26 -12.35 -29.16
N SER A 127 -8.45 -11.50 -29.81
CA SER A 127 -7.03 -11.36 -29.47
C SER A 127 -6.83 -10.72 -28.09
N LEU A 128 -7.63 -9.72 -27.71
CA LEU A 128 -7.62 -9.17 -26.35
C LEU A 128 -8.03 -10.22 -25.30
N LYS A 129 -9.06 -11.02 -25.58
CA LYS A 129 -9.48 -12.13 -24.71
C LYS A 129 -8.36 -13.16 -24.54
N LYS A 130 -7.64 -13.50 -25.61
CA LYS A 130 -6.49 -14.42 -25.57
C LYS A 130 -5.32 -13.88 -24.75
N ILE A 131 -5.10 -12.57 -24.78
CA ILE A 131 -4.09 -11.89 -23.95
C ILE A 131 -4.55 -11.86 -22.49
N ALA A 132 -5.83 -11.58 -22.23
CA ALA A 132 -6.41 -11.59 -20.88
C ALA A 132 -6.35 -12.99 -20.23
N GLU A 133 -6.57 -14.06 -21.01
CA GLU A 133 -6.49 -15.44 -20.54
C GLU A 133 -5.04 -15.93 -20.33
N ASN A 134 -4.05 -15.30 -20.98
CA ASN A 134 -2.62 -15.61 -20.80
C ASN A 134 -1.88 -14.62 -19.91
N LEU A 135 -2.54 -13.59 -19.38
CA LEU A 135 -1.97 -12.80 -18.31
C LEU A 135 -1.87 -13.72 -17.08
N PRO A 136 -0.68 -13.85 -16.46
CA PRO A 136 -0.59 -14.53 -15.18
C PRO A 136 -1.50 -13.78 -14.22
N VAL A 137 -2.63 -14.40 -13.87
CA VAL A 137 -3.45 -13.95 -12.75
C VAL A 137 -2.50 -13.99 -11.56
N LEU A 138 -2.01 -12.81 -11.16
CA LEU A 138 -1.29 -12.64 -9.90
C LEU A 138 -2.30 -12.94 -8.81
N ASN A 139 -2.47 -14.23 -8.54
CA ASN A 139 -3.22 -14.76 -7.41
C ASN A 139 -2.31 -14.64 -6.18
N GLU A 140 -1.85 -13.42 -5.90
CA GLU A 140 -1.20 -13.05 -4.65
C GLU A 140 -2.24 -12.87 -3.55
N THR A 141 -3.06 -13.90 -3.33
CA THR A 141 -3.82 -14.10 -2.09
C THR A 141 -3.75 -15.56 -1.64
N LYS A 142 -2.68 -16.29 -1.98
CA LYS A 142 -2.35 -17.60 -1.40
C LYS A 142 -0.85 -17.76 -1.12
N ALA A 143 -0.29 -16.84 -0.35
CA ALA A 143 0.91 -17.11 0.43
C ALA A 143 0.79 -16.37 1.77
N ALA A 144 0.77 -17.14 2.86
CA ALA A 144 0.74 -16.73 4.26
C ALA A 144 -0.63 -16.46 4.96
N THR A 145 -1.62 -17.34 4.77
CA THR A 145 -2.61 -17.65 5.83
C THR A 145 -2.97 -19.15 5.85
N ASN A 146 -1.96 -20.03 5.87
CA ASN A 146 -2.12 -21.36 6.44
C ASN A 146 -1.41 -21.32 7.80
N GLY A 147 -2.15 -21.35 8.91
CA GLY A 147 -1.56 -21.57 10.24
C GLY A 147 -2.18 -20.90 11.47
N ILE A 148 -3.36 -20.26 11.40
CA ILE A 148 -3.96 -19.58 12.58
C ILE A 148 -5.36 -20.08 12.98
N PHE A 149 -5.95 -21.04 12.28
CA PHE A 149 -7.19 -21.70 12.74
C PHE A 149 -7.11 -23.20 12.53
N GLU A 150 -6.32 -23.85 13.36
CA GLU A 150 -6.48 -25.27 13.69
C GLU A 150 -6.22 -25.40 15.20
N SER A 151 -7.22 -24.99 15.99
CA SER A 151 -7.46 -25.49 17.34
C SER A 151 -8.87 -25.07 17.75
N ASP A 152 -9.62 -26.08 18.17
CA ASP A 152 -10.81 -26.02 19.00
C ASP A 152 -12.14 -25.71 18.29
N GLU A 153 -12.77 -26.78 17.80
CA GLU A 153 -14.21 -27.02 18.01
C GLU A 153 -14.48 -28.53 18.06
N GLU A 154 -14.79 -28.99 19.27
CA GLU A 154 -15.47 -30.22 19.77
C GLU A 154 -15.08 -31.63 19.27
#